data_AF-A0A212CKR4-F1
#
_entry.id   AF-A0A212CKR4-F1
#
_cell.length_a   1.000
_cell.length_b   1.000
_cell.length_c   1.000
_cell.angle_alpha   90.00
_cell.angle_beta   90.00
_cell.angle_gamma   90.00
#
_symmetry.space_group_name_H-M   'P 1'
#
loop_
_entity.id
_entity.type
_entity.pdbx_description
1 polymer ?
#
loop_
_entity_poly.entity_id
_entity_poly.type
_entity_poly.pdbx_seq_one_letter_code
_entity_poly.pdbx_strand_id
1 'polypeptide(L)'
;MRLCTSVTESEVARAKNLLKTNMLLQLDGSTPICEDIGRQMLCYNRRIPIPELEARIDAVNAEIIREVCTKYIYDKSPAVAAV
;
A
#
# COMPACT_ATOMS: atom_id res chain seq x y z
N MET A 1 -9.51 14.59 4.90
CA MET A 1 -8.40 15.33 5.55
C MET A 1 -7.89 14.72 6.86
N ARG A 2 -8.67 13.94 7.63
CA ARG A 2 -8.20 13.37 8.93
C ARG A 2 -6.88 12.60 8.83
N LEU A 3 -6.70 11.82 7.76
CA LEU A 3 -5.45 11.07 7.53
C LEU A 3 -4.21 11.99 7.39
N CYS A 4 -4.39 13.23 6.92
CA CYS A 4 -3.32 14.21 6.80
C CYS A 4 -2.93 14.83 8.15
N THR A 5 -3.84 14.86 9.13
CA THR A 5 -3.67 15.68 10.34
C THR A 5 -3.68 14.91 11.65
N SER A 6 -4.41 13.79 11.76
CA SER A 6 -4.64 13.12 13.05
C SER A 6 -4.78 11.59 12.95
N VAL A 7 -4.01 10.97 12.04
CA VAL A 7 -3.86 9.50 12.02
C VAL A 7 -3.06 9.03 13.22
N THR A 8 -3.48 7.93 13.85
CA THR A 8 -2.80 7.36 15.03
C THR A 8 -1.94 6.16 14.66
N GLU A 9 -0.90 5.89 15.45
CA GLU A 9 -0.04 4.71 15.25
C GLU A 9 -0.81 3.39 15.36
N SER A 10 -1.84 3.32 16.21
CA SER A 10 -2.70 2.14 16.33
C SER A 10 -3.49 1.85 15.05
N GLU A 11 -3.98 2.89 14.38
CA GLU A 11 -4.68 2.76 13.10
C GLU A 11 -3.72 2.31 12.01
N VAL A 12 -2.50 2.86 11.98
CA VAL A 12 -1.46 2.49 11.02
C VAL A 12 -1.02 1.05 11.24
N ALA A 13 -0.75 0.62 12.48
CA ALA A 13 -0.39 -0.76 12.79
C ALA A 13 -1.48 -1.76 12.33
N ARG A 14 -2.74 -1.43 12.58
CA ARG A 14 -3.87 -2.24 12.08
C ARG A 14 -3.90 -2.28 10.55
N ALA A 15 -3.74 -1.15 9.89
CA ALA A 15 -3.73 -1.08 8.42
C ALA A 15 -2.57 -1.86 7.80
N LYS A 16 -1.38 -1.81 8.40
CA LYS A 16 -0.22 -2.61 8.00
C LYS A 16 -0.53 -4.11 8.03
N ASN A 17 -1.13 -4.59 9.12
CA ASN A 17 -1.53 -5.99 9.25
C ASN A 17 -2.58 -6.38 8.20
N LEU A 18 -3.60 -5.53 7.98
CA LEU A 18 -4.61 -5.78 6.95
C LEU A 18 -4.00 -5.86 5.55
N LEU A 19 -3.05 -4.99 5.22
CA LEU A 19 -2.39 -4.99 3.92
C LEU A 19 -1.57 -6.26 3.71
N LYS A 20 -0.75 -6.65 4.69
CA LYS A 20 0.05 -7.89 4.62
C LYS A 20 -0.83 -9.11 4.42
N THR A 21 -1.90 -9.24 5.21
CA THR A 21 -2.83 -10.36 5.09
C THR A 21 -3.50 -10.41 3.73
N ASN A 22 -4.04 -9.28 3.24
CA ASN A 22 -4.68 -9.25 1.92
C ASN A 22 -3.72 -9.59 0.79
N MET A 23 -2.48 -9.09 0.85
CA MET A 23 -1.47 -9.35 -0.16
C MET A 23 -1.10 -10.83 -0.24
N LEU A 24 -0.94 -11.50 0.91
CA LEU A 24 -0.62 -12.93 0.94
C LEU A 24 -1.81 -13.78 0.49
N LEU A 25 -3.03 -13.41 0.89
CA LEU A 25 -4.26 -14.11 0.45
C LEU A 25 -4.48 -13.98 -1.06
N GLN A 26 -4.05 -12.89 -1.69
CA GLN A 26 -4.13 -12.72 -3.14
C GLN A 26 -3.17 -13.64 -3.91
N LEU A 27 -2.14 -14.18 -3.26
CA LEU A 27 -1.16 -15.06 -3.90
C LEU A 27 -1.51 -16.55 -3.73
N ASP A 28 -2.77 -16.88 -3.49
CA ASP A 28 -3.23 -18.26 -3.36
C ASP A 28 -3.62 -18.86 -4.72
N GLY A 29 -2.84 -19.86 -5.16
CA GLY A 29 -3.03 -20.56 -6.44
C GLY A 29 -2.03 -20.15 -7.54
N SER A 30 -1.88 -21.02 -8.54
CA SER A 30 -0.88 -20.85 -9.60
C SER A 30 -1.17 -19.66 -10.52
N THR A 31 -2.44 -19.40 -10.85
CA THR A 31 -2.86 -18.30 -11.72
C THR A 31 -2.51 -16.92 -11.14
N PRO A 32 -2.91 -16.55 -9.91
CA PRO A 32 -2.55 -15.25 -9.35
C PRO A 32 -1.04 -15.10 -9.10
N ILE A 33 -0.34 -16.19 -8.77
CA ILE A 33 1.13 -16.17 -8.66
C ILE A 33 1.77 -15.84 -10.02
N CYS A 34 1.29 -16.45 -11.11
CA CYS A 34 1.81 -16.19 -12.45
C CYS A 34 1.57 -14.74 -12.89
N GLU A 35 0.37 -14.22 -12.63
CA GLU A 35 0.03 -12.82 -12.90
C GLU A 35 0.92 -11.86 -12.08
N ASP A 36 1.12 -12.13 -10.78
CA ASP A 36 2.00 -11.33 -9.92
C ASP A 36 3.44 -11.29 -10.43
N ILE A 37 3.99 -12.43 -10.85
CA ILE A 37 5.34 -12.51 -11.45
C ILE A 37 5.41 -11.63 -12.70
N GLY A 38 4.45 -11.79 -13.61
CA GLY A 38 4.42 -11.04 -14.87
C GLY A 38 4.29 -9.53 -14.63
N ARG A 39 3.33 -9.12 -13.80
CA ARG A 39 3.10 -7.72 -13.43
C ARG A 39 4.33 -7.10 -12.80
N GLN A 40 4.93 -7.74 -11.80
CA GLN A 40 6.10 -7.20 -11.13
C GLN A 40 7.32 -7.12 -12.06
N MET A 41 7.48 -8.08 -12.97
CA MET A 41 8.53 -8.00 -13.99
C MET A 41 8.35 -6.78 -14.88
N LEU A 42 7.12 -6.47 -15.31
CA LEU A 42 6.85 -5.30 -16.14
C LEU A 42 6.98 -3.98 -15.38
N CYS A 43 6.49 -3.90 -14.14
CA CYS A 43 6.50 -2.67 -13.35
C CYS A 43 7.85 -2.36 -12.69
N TYR A 44 8.58 -3.38 -12.25
CA TYR A 44 9.75 -3.24 -11.39
C TYR A 44 11.00 -3.92 -11.94
N ASN A 45 10.91 -4.59 -13.10
CA ASN A 45 11.99 -5.37 -13.72
C ASN A 45 12.54 -6.50 -12.82
N ARG A 46 11.78 -6.89 -11.79
CA ARG A 46 12.09 -8.00 -10.89
C ARG A 46 10.84 -8.37 -10.10
N ARG A 47 10.83 -9.60 -9.59
CA ARG A 47 9.89 -9.98 -8.53
C ARG A 47 10.47 -9.58 -7.17
N ILE A 48 9.73 -8.77 -6.43
CA ILE A 48 10.09 -8.32 -5.09
C ILE A 48 9.81 -9.48 -4.11
N PRO A 49 10.82 -9.94 -3.34
CA PRO A 49 10.61 -10.98 -2.34
C PRO A 49 9.63 -10.52 -1.25
N ILE A 50 8.80 -11.45 -0.76
CA ILE A 50 7.83 -11.17 0.32
C ILE A 50 8.50 -10.53 1.56
N PRO A 51 9.66 -11.01 2.06
CA PRO A 51 10.30 -10.38 3.22
C PRO A 51 10.72 -8.93 3.00
N GLU A 52 11.14 -8.58 1.77
CA GLU A 52 11.47 -7.20 1.42
C GLU A 52 10.22 -6.31 1.46
N LEU A 53 9.10 -6.83 0.96
CA LEU A 53 7.83 -6.13 0.93
C LEU A 53 7.27 -5.94 2.34
N GLU A 54 7.34 -6.96 3.20
CA GLU A 54 6.96 -6.87 4.61
C GLU A 54 7.79 -5.82 5.35
N ALA A 55 9.12 -5.82 5.17
CA ALA A 55 10.00 -4.83 5.79
C ALA A 55 9.66 -3.40 5.35
N ARG A 56 9.36 -3.20 4.05
CA ARG A 56 8.91 -1.90 3.53
C ARG A 56 7.58 -1.45 4.12
N ILE A 57 6.63 -2.38 4.32
CA ILE A 57 5.35 -2.07 4.97
C ILE A 57 5.57 -1.70 6.43
N ASP A 58 6.43 -2.43 7.14
CA ASP A 58 6.69 -2.19 8.56
C ASP A 58 7.37 -0.85 8.85
N ALA A 59 8.23 -0.40 7.93
CA ALA A 59 8.91 0.89 8.00
C ALA A 59 7.95 2.10 7.96
N VAL A 60 6.68 1.92 7.59
CA VAL A 60 5.69 3.01 7.53
C VAL A 60 5.15 3.32 8.93
N ASN A 61 5.26 4.58 9.36
CA ASN A 61 4.71 5.10 10.62
C ASN A 61 3.62 6.17 10.35
N ALA A 62 2.98 6.69 11.41
CA ALA A 62 1.92 7.69 11.28
C ALA A 62 2.42 9.03 10.71
N GLU A 63 3.69 9.37 10.87
CA GLU A 63 4.29 10.58 10.29
C GLU A 63 4.39 10.47 8.77
N ILE A 64 4.95 9.36 8.27
CA ILE A 64 5.04 9.08 6.83
C ILE A 64 3.65 9.08 6.20
N ILE A 65 2.64 8.49 6.86
CA ILE A 65 1.26 8.54 6.36
C ILE A 65 0.76 9.98 6.27
N ARG A 66 0.98 10.81 7.29
CA ARG A 66 0.58 12.23 7.26
C ARG A 66 1.26 12.99 6.12
N GLU A 67 2.56 12.79 5.93
CA GLU A 67 3.33 13.41 4.85
C GLU A 67 2.82 13.00 3.46
N VAL A 68 2.63 11.70 3.24
CA VAL A 68 2.14 11.15 1.97
C VAL A 68 0.71 11.63 1.70
N CYS A 69 -0.18 11.60 2.69
CA CYS A 69 -1.54 12.12 2.54
C CYS A 69 -1.54 13.64 2.31
N THR A 70 -0.62 14.39 2.91
CA THR A 70 -0.50 15.83 2.65
C THR A 70 -0.02 16.09 1.22
N LYS A 71 0.94 15.30 0.72
CA LYS A 71 1.46 15.40 -0.63
C LYS A 71 0.40 15.11 -1.71
N TYR A 72 -0.40 14.05 -1.54
CA TYR A 72 -1.29 13.56 -2.60
C TYR A 72 -2.77 13.90 -2.40
N ILE A 73 -3.21 14.20 -1.18
CA ILE A 73 -4.64 14.41 -0.87
C ILE A 73 -4.91 15.85 -0.45
N TYR A 74 -4.05 16.44 0.39
CA TYR A 74 -4.29 17.78 0.91
C TYR A 74 -4.11 18.85 -0.17
N ASP A 75 -5.15 19.66 -0.37
CA ASP A 75 -5.17 20.76 -1.34
C ASP A 75 -4.75 20.33 -2.76
N LYS A 76 -5.33 19.21 -3.21
CA LYS A 76 -5.19 18.70 -4.58
C LYS A 76 -6.55 18.63 -5.26
N SER A 77 -6.61 19.04 -6.51
CA SER A 77 -7.82 18.99 -7.32
C SER A 77 -8.17 17.53 -7.63
N PRO A 78 -9.32 17.00 -7.16
CA PRO A 78 -9.74 15.65 -7.49
C PRO A 78 -10.30 15.60 -8.92
N ALA A 79 -10.16 14.45 -9.57
CA ALA A 79 -10.93 14.13 -10.76
C ALA A 79 -12.30 13.58 -10.31
N VAL A 80 -13.40 14.16 -10.81
CA VAL A 80 -14.77 13.76 -10.47
C VAL A 80 -15.50 13.37 -11.76
N ALA A 81 -16.12 12.19 -11.75
CA ALA A 81 -17.02 11.73 -12.80
C ALA A 81 -18.35 11.32 -12.15
N ALA A 82 -19.46 11.82 -12.70
CA ALA A 82 -20.82 11.49 -12.32
C ALA A 82 -21.66 11.35 -13.59
N VAL A 83 -22.64 10.43 -13.59
CA VAL A 83 -23.56 10.16 -14.71
C VAL A 83 -24.95 10.66 -14.37
#